data_AF-A0A1Q4YP63-F1
#
_entry.id   AF-A0A1Q4YP63-F1
#
_cell.length_a   1.000
_cell.length_b   1.000
_cell.length_c   1.000
_cell.angle_alpha   90.00
_cell.angle_beta   90.00
_cell.angle_gamma   90.00
#
_symmetry.space_group_name_H-M   'P 1'
#
loop_
_entity.id
_entity.type
_entity.pdbx_description
1 polymer ?
#
loop_
_entity_poly.entity_id
_entity_poly.type
_entity_poly.pdbx_seq_one_letter_code
_entity_poly.pdbx_strand_id
1 'polypeptide(L)'
;MLKSIGMTPRQVVVMTVTSVAGLGAVGGLLGIPLGIGAHRLVVDHVGVIDFPAYMKDVWHAAQLAAMLLAGVAIAVLGALVPARSAARMTIASVLHTE
;
A
#
# COMPACT_ATOMS: atom_id res chain seq x y z
N MET A 1 -2.31 -13.78 -22.06
CA MET A 1 -3.37 -14.56 -21.40
C MET A 1 -4.63 -13.74 -21.04
N LEU A 2 -4.63 -12.70 -20.20
CA LEU A 2 -5.89 -11.97 -19.88
C LEU A 2 -6.61 -11.32 -21.08
N LYS A 3 -5.84 -10.85 -22.08
CA LYS A 3 -6.39 -10.29 -23.32
C LYS A 3 -6.92 -11.36 -24.30
N SER A 4 -6.49 -12.63 -24.18
CA SER A 4 -7.01 -13.73 -25.00
C SER A 4 -8.36 -14.28 -24.53
N ILE A 5 -8.85 -13.83 -23.37
CA ILE A 5 -10.18 -14.17 -22.82
C ILE A 5 -11.22 -13.05 -23.09
N GLY A 6 -10.87 -12.04 -23.91
CA GLY A 6 -11.76 -10.93 -24.27
C GLY A 6 -11.83 -9.78 -23.26
N MET A 7 -10.92 -9.73 -22.28
CA MET A 7 -10.93 -8.70 -21.24
C MET A 7 -10.51 -7.33 -21.79
N THR A 8 -11.31 -6.30 -21.51
CA THR A 8 -11.02 -4.92 -21.93
C THR A 8 -9.81 -4.36 -21.15
N PRO A 9 -9.00 -3.47 -21.74
CA PRO A 9 -7.85 -2.86 -21.05
C PRO A 9 -8.22 -2.20 -19.71
N ARG A 10 -9.44 -1.67 -19.58
CA ARG A 10 -9.95 -1.09 -18.33
C ARG A 10 -10.13 -2.13 -17.23
N GLN A 11 -10.64 -3.32 -17.56
CA GLN A 11 -10.82 -4.41 -16.60
C GLN A 11 -9.48 -4.90 -16.03
N VAL A 12 -8.43 -4.98 -16.86
CA VAL A 12 -7.08 -5.34 -16.40
C VAL A 12 -6.54 -4.31 -15.41
N VAL A 13 -6.71 -3.01 -15.69
CA VAL A 13 -6.26 -1.94 -14.79
C VAL A 13 -7.00 -2.01 -13.46
N VAL A 14 -8.33 -2.15 -13.48
CA VAL A 14 -9.15 -2.26 -12.25
C VAL A 14 -8.71 -3.45 -11.42
N MET A 15 -8.55 -4.63 -12.03
CA MET A 15 -8.12 -5.84 -11.33
C MET A 15 -6.76 -5.65 -10.65
N THR A 16 -5.77 -5.10 -11.36
CA THR A 16 -4.43 -4.87 -10.82
C THR A 16 -4.46 -3.84 -9.69
N VAL A 17 -5.18 -2.73 -9.87
CA VAL A 17 -5.30 -1.69 -8.84
C VAL A 17 -5.99 -2.22 -7.60
N THR A 18 -7.10 -2.95 -7.73
CA THR A 18 -7.80 -3.55 -6.59
C THR A 18 -6.91 -4.56 -5.85
N SER A 19 -6.14 -5.38 -6.57
CA SER A 19 -5.23 -6.36 -5.96
C SER A 19 -4.13 -5.67 -5.15
N VAL A 20 -3.50 -4.63 -5.70
CA VAL A 20 -2.44 -3.90 -4.99
C VAL A 20 -3.00 -3.02 -3.88
N ALA A 21 -4.22 -2.49 -4.02
CA ALA A 21 -4.90 -1.77 -2.94
C ALA A 21 -5.13 -2.68 -1.73
N GLY A 22 -5.51 -3.95 -1.95
CA GLY A 22 -5.62 -4.95 -0.89
C GLY A 22 -4.30 -5.17 -0.16
N LEU A 23 -3.20 -5.31 -0.90
CA LEU A 23 -1.86 -5.43 -0.31
C LEU A 23 -1.44 -4.18 0.47
N GLY A 24 -1.75 -2.98 -0.05
CA GLY A 24 -1.52 -1.72 0.64
C GLY A 24 -2.31 -1.61 1.95
N ALA A 25 -3.55 -2.10 1.97
CA ALA A 25 -4.38 -2.13 3.17
C ALA A 25 -3.82 -3.10 4.22
N VAL A 26 -3.42 -4.31 3.81
CA VAL A 26 -2.77 -5.28 4.72
C VAL A 26 -1.45 -4.74 5.25
N GLY A 27 -0.62 -4.15 4.38
CA GLY A 27 0.64 -3.53 4.75
C GLY A 27 0.47 -2.37 5.73
N GLY A 28 -0.54 -1.52 5.53
CA GLY A 28 -0.87 -0.46 6.48
C GLY A 28 -1.42 -1.00 7.80
N LEU A 29 -2.30 -2.00 7.77
CA LEU A 29 -2.89 -2.59 8.97
C LEU A 29 -1.85 -3.26 9.87
N LEU A 30 -0.79 -3.84 9.27
CA LEU A 30 0.33 -4.44 10.02
C LEU A 30 1.43 -3.42 10.34
N GLY A 31 1.74 -2.53 9.42
CA GLY A 31 2.81 -1.54 9.56
C GLY A 31 2.52 -0.49 10.63
N ILE A 32 1.26 -0.06 10.75
CA ILE A 32 0.83 0.91 11.78
C ILE A 32 1.10 0.38 13.21
N PRO A 33 0.56 -0.78 13.64
CA PRO A 33 0.81 -1.28 15.00
C PRO A 33 2.29 -1.61 15.24
N LEU A 34 3.01 -2.12 14.23
CA LEU A 34 4.46 -2.35 14.34
C LEU A 34 5.22 -1.03 14.55
N GLY A 35 4.86 0.02 13.80
CA GLY A 35 5.45 1.36 13.95
C GLY A 35 5.15 1.99 15.30
N ILE A 36 3.92 1.83 15.82
CA ILE A 36 3.55 2.28 17.17
C ILE A 36 4.41 1.56 18.23
N GLY A 37 4.57 0.25 18.10
CA GLY A 37 5.41 -0.56 18.99
C GLY A 37 6.87 -0.11 18.97
N ALA A 38 7.43 0.07 17.77
CA ALA A 38 8.79 0.57 17.60
C ALA A 38 8.97 1.98 18.19
N HIS A 39 8.02 2.89 17.95
CA HIS A 39 8.05 4.24 18.53
C HIS A 39 8.05 4.19 20.07
N ARG A 40 7.19 3.37 20.68
CA ARG A 40 7.15 3.21 22.14
C ARG A 40 8.44 2.62 22.69
N LEU A 41 9.00 1.59 22.05
CA LEU A 41 10.28 1.03 22.45
C LEU A 41 11.40 2.08 22.44
N VAL A 42 11.47 2.90 21.39
CA VAL A 42 12.48 3.96 21.31
C VAL A 42 12.24 5.01 22.40
N VAL A 43 11.02 5.53 22.52
CA VAL A 43 10.71 6.61 23.48
C VAL A 43 10.90 6.17 24.92
N ASP A 44 10.53 4.94 25.28
CA ASP A 44 10.64 4.44 26.65
C ASP A 44 12.08 4.04 27.03
N HIS A 45 13.00 3.89 26.06
CA HIS A 45 14.40 3.54 26.30
C HIS A 45 15.38 4.70 26.04
N VAL A 46 14.88 5.91 25.75
CA VAL A 46 15.71 7.12 25.71
C VAL A 46 16.06 7.52 27.14
N GLY A 47 17.28 7.20 27.59
CA GLY A 47 17.75 7.48 28.95
C GLY A 47 17.97 8.95 29.31
N VAL A 48 17.60 9.89 28.44
CA VAL A 48 17.83 11.34 28.61
C VAL A 48 16.58 12.08 29.08
N ILE A 49 15.38 11.62 28.72
CA ILE A 49 14.11 12.31 29.00
C ILE A 49 13.03 11.27 29.25
N ASP A 50 12.34 11.37 30.39
CA ASP A 50 11.16 10.55 30.68
C ASP A 50 9.91 11.26 30.14
N PHE A 51 9.25 10.66 29.16
CA PHE A 51 8.10 11.27 28.48
C PHE A 51 6.79 10.91 29.20
N PRO A 52 6.06 11.90 29.75
CA PRO A 52 4.75 11.65 30.38
C PRO A 52 3.74 11.02 29.42
N ALA A 53 2.82 10.21 29.93
CA ALA A 53 1.84 9.47 29.14
C ALA A 53 1.00 10.34 28.19
N TYR A 54 0.67 11.57 28.57
CA TYR A 54 -0.10 12.50 27.74
C TYR A 54 0.66 12.96 26.48
N MET A 55 1.99 12.99 26.52
CA MET A 55 2.81 13.33 25.33
C MET A 55 2.90 12.18 24.34
N LYS A 56 2.61 10.94 24.78
CA LYS A 56 2.60 9.73 23.96
C LYS A 56 1.23 9.44 23.33
N ASP A 57 0.19 10.19 23.70
CA ASP A 57 -1.18 10.03 23.20
C ASP A 57 -1.39 10.74 21.84
N VAL A 58 -0.52 10.45 20.88
CA VAL A 58 -0.53 11.07 19.54
C VAL A 58 -1.29 10.20 18.52
N TRP A 59 -1.73 9.01 18.92
CA TRP A 59 -2.27 7.97 18.04
C TRP A 59 -3.80 8.03 17.95
N HIS A 60 -4.32 9.19 17.51
CA HIS A 60 -5.76 9.36 17.34
C HIS A 60 -6.30 8.59 16.12
N ALA A 61 -7.55 8.12 16.22
CA ALA A 61 -8.19 7.29 15.20
C ALA A 61 -8.18 7.92 13.79
N ALA A 62 -8.39 9.24 13.70
CA ALA A 62 -8.36 9.96 12.44
C ALA A 62 -6.97 9.93 11.76
N GLN A 63 -5.90 10.07 12.56
CA GLN A 63 -4.53 10.06 12.06
C GLN A 63 -4.10 8.65 11.65
N LEU A 64 -4.51 7.62 12.39
CA LEU A 64 -4.32 6.22 12.03
C LEU A 64 -5.05 5.87 10.72
N ALA A 65 -6.28 6.34 10.55
CA ALA A 65 -7.05 6.17 9.32
C ALA A 65 -6.36 6.88 8.13
N ALA A 66 -5.89 8.10 8.32
CA ALA A 66 -5.13 8.82 7.29
C ALA A 66 -3.85 8.07 6.89
N MET A 67 -3.15 7.47 7.85
CA MET A 67 -1.94 6.69 7.59
C MET A 67 -2.23 5.40 6.84
N LEU A 68 -3.33 4.72 7.16
CA LEU A 68 -3.80 3.55 6.42
C LEU A 68 -4.15 3.92 4.97
N LEU A 69 -4.90 5.00 4.78
CA LEU A 69 -5.26 5.50 3.46
C LEU A 69 -4.02 5.92 2.65
N ALA A 70 -3.03 6.53 3.30
CA ALA A 70 -1.76 6.88 2.66
C ALA A 70 -1.00 5.63 2.18
N GLY A 71 -0.95 4.56 2.99
CA GLY A 71 -0.34 3.29 2.59
C GLY A 71 -1.01 2.68 1.36
N VAL A 72 -2.35 2.67 1.33
CA VAL A 72 -3.13 2.24 0.17
C VAL A 72 -2.84 3.13 -1.05
N ALA A 73 -2.82 4.45 -0.88
CA ALA A 73 -2.55 5.40 -1.96
C ALA A 73 -1.16 5.20 -2.56
N ILE A 74 -0.13 5.01 -1.72
CA ILE A 74 1.25 4.73 -2.18
C ILE A 74 1.31 3.43 -2.97
N ALA A 75 0.68 2.37 -2.47
CA ALA A 75 0.62 1.08 -3.15
C ALA A 75 -0.05 1.19 -4.54
N VAL A 76 -1.19 1.89 -4.60
CA VAL A 76 -1.89 2.17 -5.85
C VAL A 76 -1.01 2.98 -6.81
N LEU A 77 -0.39 4.06 -6.35
CA LEU A 77 0.49 4.91 -7.17
C LEU A 77 1.66 4.10 -7.75
N GLY A 78 2.30 3.25 -6.95
CA GLY A 78 3.36 2.35 -7.42
C GLY A 78 2.89 1.35 -8.48
N ALA A 79 1.64 0.89 -8.39
CA ALA A 79 1.05 -0.06 -9.33
C ALA A 79 0.55 0.57 -10.64
N LEU A 80 0.34 1.89 -10.69
CA LEU A 80 -0.19 2.55 -11.90
C LEU A 80 0.74 2.42 -13.11
N VAL A 81 2.06 2.41 -12.90
CA VAL A 81 3.06 2.25 -13.97
C VAL A 81 2.96 0.86 -14.62
N PRO A 82 3.08 -0.27 -13.89
CA PRO A 82 2.92 -1.60 -14.46
C PRO A 82 1.48 -1.87 -14.95
N ALA A 83 0.44 -1.38 -14.25
CA ALA A 83 -0.95 -1.56 -14.69
C ALA A 83 -1.21 -0.90 -16.05
N ARG A 84 -0.68 0.32 -16.28
CA ARG A 84 -0.77 1.00 -17.57
C ARG A 84 0.06 0.32 -18.65
N SER A 85 1.22 -0.22 -18.30
CA SER A 85 2.06 -1.00 -19.24
C SER A 85 1.32 -2.26 -19.70
N ALA A 86 0.77 -3.03 -18.76
CA ALA A 86 0.00 -4.25 -19.03
C ALA A 86 -1.25 -3.98 -19.87
N ALA A 87 -1.93 -2.84 -19.66
CA ALA A 87 -3.07 -2.44 -20.47
C ALA A 87 -2.70 -2.08 -21.92
N ARG A 88 -1.52 -1.48 -22.11
CA ARG A 88 -1.00 -1.04 -23.42
C ARG A 88 -0.28 -2.13 -24.22
N MET A 89 0.19 -3.21 -23.58
CA MET A 89 0.75 -4.36 -24.29
C MET A 89 -0.29 -4.98 -25.24
N THR A 90 -0.06 -4.88 -26.54
CA THR A 90 -0.85 -5.52 -27.60
C THR A 90 -0.64 -7.03 -27.60
N ILE A 91 -1.68 -7.80 -27.96
CA ILE A 91 -1.67 -9.29 -27.96
C ILE A 91 -0.46 -9.85 -28.70
N ALA A 92 -0.04 -9.18 -29.77
CA ALA A 92 1.10 -9.57 -30.60
C ALA A 92 2.45 -9.61 -29.87
N SER A 93 2.68 -8.78 -28.84
CA SER A 93 3.97 -8.79 -28.11
C SER A 93 4.06 -9.92 -27.08
N VAL A 94 2.92 -10.39 -26.57
CA VAL A 94 2.87 -11.47 -25.55
C VAL A 94 3.22 -12.82 -26.19
N LEU A 95 2.94 -13.01 -27.49
CA LEU A 95 3.25 -14.24 -28.21
C LEU A 95 4.71 -14.34 -28.70
N HIS A 96 5.48 -13.25 -28.62
CA HIS A 96 6.91 -13.23 -28.99
C HIS A 96 7.84 -13.29 -27.78
N THR A 97 7.29 -13.36 -26.57
CA THR A 97 8.06 -13.45 -25.31
C THR A 97 7.89 -14.82 -24.63
N GLU A 98 7.17 -15.75 -25.26
CA GLU A 98 7.22 -17.18 -24.91
C GLU A 98 8.18 -17.94 -25.83
#